data_AF-A0A6A2ZVZ7-F1
#
_entry.id   AF-A0A6A2ZVZ7-F1
#
_cell.length_a   1.000
_cell.length_b   1.000
_cell.length_c   1.000
_cell.angle_alpha   90.00
_cell.angle_beta   90.00
_cell.angle_gamma   90.00
#
_symmetry.space_group_name_H-M   'P 1'
#
loop_
_entity.id
_entity.type
_entity.pdbx_description
1 polymer ?
#
loop_
_entity_poly.entity_id
_entity_poly.type
_entity_poly.pdbx_seq_one_letter_code
_entity_poly.pdbx_strand_id
1 'polypeptide(L)'
;MEAARNGVPVLAWPTWGPKTNAEVVEKVGVGIWDRTWGWGNQRLVIEDEIQRKISELMKDGKLKIKAKMVGEEARKASGNGSKRTIIETIASLKQNMRN
;
A
#
# COMPACT_ATOMS: atom_id res chain seq x y z
N MET A 1 -1.91 0.02 4.51
CA MET A 1 -1.02 -1.13 4.83
C MET A 1 -1.73 -2.48 4.73
N GLU A 2 -3.04 -2.56 5.01
CA GLU A 2 -3.80 -3.83 4.97
C GLU A 2 -3.73 -4.56 3.64
N ALA A 3 -3.93 -3.85 2.52
CA ALA A 3 -3.81 -4.44 1.18
C ALA A 3 -2.43 -5.07 0.96
N ALA A 4 -1.36 -4.35 1.32
CA ALA A 4 0.00 -4.88 1.26
C ALA A 4 0.15 -6.13 2.13
N ARG A 5 -0.30 -6.12 3.39
CA ARG A 5 -0.22 -7.28 4.31
C ARG A 5 -1.00 -8.50 3.82
N ASN A 6 -2.14 -8.30 3.18
CA ASN A 6 -2.99 -9.37 2.66
C ASN A 6 -2.62 -9.77 1.23
N GLY A 7 -1.66 -9.10 0.61
CA GLY A 7 -1.25 -9.34 -0.77
C GLY A 7 -2.34 -9.05 -1.79
N VAL A 8 -3.17 -8.04 -1.51
CA VAL A 8 -4.28 -7.62 -2.38
C VAL A 8 -3.79 -6.51 -3.31
N PRO A 9 -3.92 -6.66 -4.63
CA PRO A 9 -3.56 -5.61 -5.57
C PRO A 9 -4.50 -4.40 -5.47
N VAL A 10 -3.98 -3.20 -5.70
CA VAL A 10 -4.71 -1.95 -5.49
C VAL A 10 -4.83 -1.13 -6.77
N LEU A 11 -6.05 -0.75 -7.16
CA LEU A 11 -6.25 0.41 -8.05
C LEU A 11 -6.27 1.66 -7.16
N ALA A 12 -5.19 2.42 -7.18
CA ALA A 12 -5.07 3.61 -6.34
C ALA A 12 -5.89 4.76 -6.94
N TRP A 13 -6.87 5.24 -6.18
CA TRP A 13 -7.62 6.46 -6.47
C TRP A 13 -7.47 7.42 -5.28
N PRO A 14 -6.41 8.24 -5.25
CA PRO A 14 -6.21 9.17 -4.15
C PRO A 14 -7.29 10.25 -4.19
N THR A 15 -8.13 10.30 -3.15
CA THR A 15 -9.21 11.30 -3.02
C THR A 15 -8.83 12.42 -2.05
N TRP A 16 -8.24 12.06 -0.91
CA TRP A 16 -7.75 12.96 0.12
C TRP A 16 -6.44 12.42 0.72
N GLY A 17 -5.70 13.29 1.41
CA GLY A 17 -4.42 12.93 2.03
C GLY A 17 -3.26 12.79 1.02
N PRO A 18 -2.14 12.15 1.43
CA PRO A 18 -0.91 12.19 0.66
C PRO A 18 -0.96 11.31 -0.59
N LYS A 19 -0.81 11.94 -1.76
CA LYS A 19 -0.68 11.26 -3.06
C LYS A 19 0.51 10.30 -3.13
N THR A 20 1.53 10.52 -2.30
CA THR A 20 2.73 9.67 -2.21
C THR A 20 2.39 8.22 -1.89
N ASN A 21 1.27 7.94 -1.22
CA ASN A 21 0.82 6.56 -0.99
C ASN A 21 0.46 5.84 -2.30
N ALA A 22 -0.19 6.53 -3.25
CA ALA A 22 -0.51 5.98 -4.56
C ALA A 22 0.76 5.73 -5.38
N GLU A 23 1.74 6.64 -5.28
CA GLU A 23 3.05 6.48 -5.91
C GLU A 23 3.84 5.30 -5.33
N VAL A 24 3.81 5.10 -4.02
CA VAL A 24 4.45 3.94 -3.38
C VAL A 24 3.80 2.64 -3.84
N VAL A 25 2.46 2.58 -3.92
CA VAL A 25 1.72 1.41 -4.42
C VAL A 25 2.17 1.05 -5.85
N GLU A 26 2.27 2.05 -6.73
CA GLU A 26 2.74 1.89 -8.11
C GLU A 26 4.21 1.44 -8.16
N LYS A 27 5.12 2.14 -7.46
CA LYS A 27 6.57 1.84 -7.49
C LYS A 27 6.94 0.48 -6.89
N VAL A 28 6.25 0.06 -5.84
CA VAL A 28 6.46 -1.27 -5.23
C VAL A 28 5.86 -2.38 -6.12
N GLY A 29 5.02 -2.01 -7.08
CA GLY A 29 4.41 -2.93 -8.04
C GLY A 29 3.25 -3.73 -7.45
N VAL A 30 2.58 -3.22 -6.43
CA VAL A 30 1.43 -3.86 -5.78
C VAL A 30 0.10 -3.26 -6.19
N GLY A 31 0.12 -2.36 -7.16
CA GLY A 31 -1.06 -1.72 -7.67
C GLY A 31 -0.74 -0.79 -8.85
N ILE A 32 -1.80 -0.21 -9.41
CA ILE A 32 -1.72 0.76 -10.50
C ILE A 32 -2.37 2.07 -10.07
N TRP A 33 -1.94 3.17 -10.67
CA TRP A 33 -2.51 4.49 -10.43
C TRP A 33 -2.64 5.24 -11.76
N ASP A 34 -3.87 5.63 -12.11
CA ASP A 34 -4.07 6.51 -13.27
C ASP A 34 -3.92 7.98 -12.84
N ARG A 35 -2.76 8.57 -13.15
CA ARG A 35 -2.44 9.96 -12.79
C ARG A 35 -3.36 10.97 -13.48
N THR A 36 -4.04 10.57 -14.56
CA THR A 36 -4.97 11.44 -15.29
C THR A 36 -6.31 11.63 -14.56
N TRP A 37 -6.62 10.81 -13.55
CA TRP A 37 -7.85 10.93 -12.75
C TRP A 37 -7.81 12.10 -11.76
N GLY A 38 -6.65 12.76 -11.63
CA GLY A 38 -6.47 13.89 -10.73
C GLY A 38 -6.47 13.46 -9.26
N TRP A 39 -6.90 14.37 -8.39
CA TRP A 39 -6.99 14.16 -6.95
C TRP A 39 -8.37 14.54 -6.43
N GLY A 40 -9.03 13.61 -5.75
CA GLY A 40 -10.38 13.86 -5.25
C GLY A 40 -11.34 14.21 -6.37
N ASN A 41 -11.98 15.37 -6.26
CA ASN A 41 -12.99 15.88 -7.18
C ASN A 41 -12.43 16.77 -8.30
N GLN A 42 -11.12 16.76 -8.54
CA GLN A 42 -10.49 17.57 -9.60
C GLN A 42 -11.02 17.23 -11.00
N ARG A 43 -11.51 16.01 -11.20
CA ARG A 43 -12.03 15.54 -12.48
C ARG A 43 -13.11 14.50 -12.27
N LEU A 44 -14.17 14.57 -13.07
CA LEU A 44 -15.11 13.46 -13.22
C LEU A 44 -14.47 12.38 -14.10
N VAL A 45 -14.18 11.23 -13.50
CA VAL A 45 -13.72 10.03 -14.21
C VAL A 45 -14.94 9.26 -14.67
N ILE A 46 -15.01 8.95 -15.96
CA ILE A 46 -16.19 8.29 -16.53
C ILE A 46 -16.12 6.76 -16.39
N GLU A 47 -17.27 6.11 -16.50
CA GLU A 47 -17.44 4.67 -16.35
C GLU A 47 -16.43 3.85 -17.17
N ASP A 48 -16.26 4.17 -18.45
CA ASP A 48 -15.37 3.45 -19.35
C ASP A 48 -13.91 3.45 -18.87
N GLU A 49 -13.44 4.57 -18.32
CA GLU A 49 -12.08 4.68 -17.78
C GLU A 49 -11.92 3.79 -16.55
N ILE A 50 -12.91 3.80 -15.67
CA ILE A 50 -12.95 2.97 -14.45
C ILE A 50 -12.97 1.49 -14.83
N GLN A 51 -13.88 1.09 -15.72
CA GLN A 51 -14.00 -0.28 -16.20
C GLN A 51 -12.69 -0.78 -16.83
N ARG A 52 -12.05 0.05 -17.65
CA ARG A 52 -10.76 -0.28 -18.27
C ARG A 52 -9.69 -0.53 -17.22
N LYS A 53 -9.56 0.36 -16.23
CA LYS A 53 -8.53 0.22 -15.18
C LYS A 53 -8.78 -0.94 -14.22
N ILE A 54 -10.04 -1.21 -13.88
CA ILE A 54 -10.40 -2.42 -13.12
C ILE A 54 -10.03 -3.67 -13.92
N SER A 55 -10.37 -3.70 -15.22
CA SER A 55 -10.05 -4.82 -16.09
C SER A 55 -8.54 -5.05 -16.22
N GLU A 56 -7.77 -3.97 -16.36
CA GLU A 56 -6.29 -3.99 -16.39
C GLU A 56 -5.73 -4.60 -15.10
N LEU A 57 -6.14 -4.08 -13.93
CA LEU A 57 -5.71 -4.61 -12.63
C LEU A 57 -6.06 -6.10 -12.47
N MET A 58 -7.27 -6.48 -12.83
CA MET A 58 -7.78 -7.84 -12.62
C MET A 58 -7.13 -8.86 -13.57
N LYS A 59 -6.70 -8.44 -14.77
CA LYS A 59 -6.05 -9.32 -15.75
C LYS A 59 -4.53 -9.39 -15.58
N ASP A 60 -3.92 -8.46 -14.85
CA ASP A 60 -2.48 -8.49 -14.61
C ASP A 60 -2.07 -9.57 -13.58
N GLY A 61 -1.69 -10.74 -14.10
CA GLY A 61 -1.17 -11.84 -13.30
C GLY A 61 0.17 -11.54 -12.62
N LYS A 62 1.02 -10.71 -13.23
CA LYS A 62 2.34 -10.37 -12.65
C LYS A 62 2.16 -9.49 -11.43
N LEU A 63 1.27 -8.52 -11.51
CA LEU A 63 0.92 -7.63 -10.41
C LEU A 63 0.28 -8.40 -9.24
N LYS A 64 -0.59 -9.38 -9.52
CA LYS A 64 -1.14 -10.28 -8.49
C LYS A 64 -0.06 -11.10 -7.78
N ILE A 65 0.89 -11.66 -8.52
CA ILE A 65 2.04 -12.39 -7.95
C ILE A 65 2.86 -11.46 -7.06
N LYS A 66 3.16 -10.25 -7.53
CA LYS A 66 3.95 -9.26 -6.78
C LYS A 66 3.25 -8.84 -5.50
N ALA A 67 1.95 -8.55 -5.55
CA ALA A 67 1.14 -8.23 -4.37
C ALA A 67 1.19 -9.36 -3.34
N LYS A 68 1.02 -10.62 -3.78
CA LYS A 68 1.14 -11.79 -2.91
C LYS A 68 2.50 -11.87 -2.21
N MET A 69 3.60 -11.73 -2.95
CA MET A 69 4.95 -11.74 -2.37
C MET A 69 5.14 -10.63 -1.33
N VAL A 70 4.67 -9.42 -1.60
CA VAL A 70 4.75 -8.31 -0.64
C VAL A 70 3.95 -8.62 0.63
N GLY A 71 2.79 -9.27 0.52
CA GLY A 71 2.01 -9.69 1.68
C GLY A 71 2.66 -10.78 2.52
N GLU A 72 3.36 -11.71 1.89
CA GLU A 72 4.17 -12.71 2.60
C GLU A 72 5.29 -12.02 3.40
N GLU A 73 6.04 -11.10 2.79
CA GLU A 73 7.11 -10.37 3.47
C GLU A 73 6.59 -9.44 4.58
N ALA A 74 5.47 -8.73 4.35
CA ALA A 74 4.86 -7.87 5.36
C ALA A 74 4.44 -8.64 6.62
N ARG A 75 3.95 -9.88 6.47
CA ARG A 75 3.58 -10.76 7.58
C ARG A 75 4.81 -11.26 8.34
N LYS A 76 5.90 -11.61 7.63
CA LYS A 76 7.19 -11.95 8.25
C LYS A 76 7.77 -10.78 9.04
N ALA A 77 7.74 -9.58 8.47
CA ALA A 77 8.26 -8.37 9.10
C ALA A 77 7.52 -7.99 10.40
N SER A 78 6.21 -8.24 10.45
CA SER A 78 5.39 -8.05 11.65
C SER A 78 5.76 -9.02 12.78
N GLY A 79 6.24 -10.22 12.45
CA GLY A 79 6.69 -11.22 13.43
C GLY A 79 8.07 -10.92 14.03
N ASN A 80 8.99 -10.36 13.23
CA ASN A 80 10.41 -10.24 13.62
C ASN A 80 10.87 -8.79 13.80
N GLY A 81 10.85 -7.98 12.72
CA GLY A 81 11.46 -6.65 12.71
C GLY A 81 10.71 -5.63 13.56
N SER A 82 9.40 -5.49 13.32
CA SER A 82 8.57 -4.51 14.05
C SER A 82 8.49 -4.80 15.55
N LYS A 83 8.37 -6.09 15.92
CA LYS A 83 8.38 -6.53 17.32
C LYS A 83 9.68 -6.16 18.03
N ARG A 84 10.83 -6.37 17.39
CA ARG A 84 12.14 -6.02 17.96
C ARG A 84 12.26 -4.53 18.23
N THR A 85 11.95 -3.68 17.24
CA THR A 85 12.00 -2.23 17.40
C THR A 85 11.05 -1.73 18.49
N ILE A 86 9.84 -2.29 18.58
CA ILE A 86 8.90 -1.95 19.66
C ILE A 86 9.47 -2.31 21.04
N ILE A 87 10.04 -3.50 21.19
CA ILE A 87 10.66 -3.94 22.46
C ILE A 87 11.83 -3.03 22.84
N GLU A 88 12.71 -2.71 21.89
CA GLU A 88 13.85 -1.81 22.10
C GLU A 88 13.37 -0.40 22.51
N THR A 89 12.34 0.13 21.84
CA THR A 89 11.75 1.44 22.17
C THR A 89 11.16 1.45 23.59
N ILE A 90 10.41 0.41 23.96
CA ILE A 90 9.85 0.27 25.32
C ILE A 90 10.97 0.20 26.37
N ALA A 91 12.06 -0.53 26.09
CA ALA A 91 13.19 -0.64 27.00
C ALA A 91 13.85 0.74 27.24
N SER A 92 14.08 1.52 26.18
CA SER A 92 14.63 2.88 26.27
C SER A 92 13.71 3.82 27.07
N LEU A 93 12.40 3.79 26.83
CA LEU A 93 11.44 4.61 27.58
C LEU A 93 11.44 4.25 29.08
N LYS A 94 11.51 2.96 29.42
CA LYS A 94 11.59 2.51 30.81
C LYS A 94 12.90 2.91 31.49
N GLN A 95 14.00 3.06 30.76
CA GLN A 95 15.26 3.56 31.32
C GLN A 95 15.18 5.07 31.58
N ASN A 96 14.60 5.83 30.65
CA ASN A 96 14.45 7.28 30.80
C ASN A 96 13.50 7.69 31.93
N MET A 97 12.48 6.87 32.28
CA MET A 97 11.60 7.15 33.43
C MET A 97 12.19 6.72 34.79
N ARG A 98 13.32 6.00 34.79
CA ARG A 98 14.02 5.57 36.02
C ARG A 98 15.17 6.50 36.40
N ASN A 99 15.50 7.46 35.54
CA ASN A 99 16.45 8.54 35.78
C ASN A 99 15.68 9.83 36.08
#